data_AF-A0A1B6E788-F1
#
_entry.id   AF-A0A1B6E788-F1
#
_cell.length_a   1.000
_cell.length_b   1.000
_cell.length_c   1.000
_cell.angle_alpha   90.00
_cell.angle_beta   90.00
_cell.angle_gamma   90.00
#
_symmetry.space_group_name_H-M   'P 1'
#
loop_
_entity.id
_entity.type
_entity.pdbx_description
1 polymer ?
#
loop_
_entity_poly.entity_id
_entity_poly.type
_entity_poly.pdbx_seq_one_letter_code
_entity_poly.pdbx_strand_id
1 'polypeptide(L)'
;MSFTEKHETITRVEWISKLEGLHVQRGDMNKLIMNYLVTEGFKEAAEKFQQESGVSHSMDLNSMDNRIRIRDAIQGGRIQEATLLVNQLHPELLDNERYLYFHLQQLHLIELIRAGKVEEALQFAQDQLSEVGESDPAVLTELERTMALLAFEEPNISPFSDLLNQTHRQKVASELNAAILNIEHQEPTTPRLYNLMKLILWAQNELKRKDVKFPRMTDLGTATII
;
A
#
# COMPACT_ATOMS: atom_id res chain seq x y z
N MET A 1 2.83 9.38 -51.04
CA MET A 1 1.40 9.27 -50.66
C MET A 1 1.35 9.31 -49.15
N SER A 2 0.83 10.39 -48.58
CA SER A 2 0.71 10.54 -47.13
C SER A 2 -0.50 9.74 -46.68
N PHE A 3 -0.28 8.66 -45.94
CA PHE A 3 -1.36 8.00 -45.21
C PHE A 3 -1.76 8.93 -44.08
N THR A 4 -2.80 9.74 -44.29
CA THR A 4 -3.49 10.39 -43.18
C THR A 4 -4.10 9.28 -42.34
N GLU A 5 -3.43 8.92 -41.24
CA GLU A 5 -4.06 8.19 -40.13
C GLU A 5 -5.26 9.04 -39.70
N LYS A 6 -6.46 8.65 -40.14
CA LYS A 6 -7.69 9.20 -39.58
C LYS A 6 -7.71 8.78 -38.12
N HIS A 7 -7.39 9.69 -37.21
CA HIS A 7 -7.67 9.49 -35.79
C HIS A 7 -9.19 9.39 -35.63
N GLU A 8 -9.72 8.16 -35.67
CA GLU A 8 -11.13 7.88 -35.39
C GLU A 8 -11.47 8.45 -34.02
N THR A 9 -12.27 9.51 -34.04
CA THR A 9 -12.75 10.17 -32.82
C THR A 9 -13.92 9.34 -32.33
N ILE A 10 -13.70 8.47 -31.35
CA ILE A 10 -14.77 7.66 -30.76
C ILE A 10 -15.63 8.53 -29.84
N THR A 11 -16.94 8.54 -30.08
CA THR A 11 -17.89 9.27 -29.22
C THR A 11 -18.09 8.53 -27.90
N ARG A 12 -18.57 9.23 -26.86
CA ARG A 12 -18.90 8.63 -25.55
C ARG A 12 -19.91 7.48 -25.67
N VAL A 13 -20.90 7.63 -26.55
CA VAL A 13 -21.95 6.62 -26.76
C VAL A 13 -21.36 5.35 -27.39
N GLU A 14 -20.55 5.51 -28.43
CA GLU A 14 -19.87 4.37 -29.08
C GLU A 14 -18.87 3.70 -28.12
N TRP A 15 -18.19 4.47 -27.27
CA TRP A 15 -17.29 3.94 -26.25
C TRP A 15 -18.02 3.09 -25.22
N ILE A 16 -19.13 3.58 -24.67
CA ILE A 16 -19.95 2.83 -23.71
C ILE A 16 -20.53 1.59 -24.35
N SER A 17 -21.05 1.69 -25.59
CA SER A 17 -21.59 0.51 -26.31
C SER A 17 -20.51 -0.56 -26.54
N LYS A 18 -19.27 -0.17 -26.87
CA LYS A 18 -18.14 -1.10 -26.96
C LYS A 18 -17.81 -1.73 -25.61
N LEU A 19 -17.84 -0.97 -24.52
CA LEU A 19 -17.60 -1.48 -23.16
C LEU A 19 -18.69 -2.48 -22.73
N GLU A 20 -19.95 -2.18 -22.98
CA GLU A 20 -21.08 -3.08 -22.67
C GLU A 20 -21.02 -4.38 -23.49
N GLY A 21 -20.44 -4.33 -24.70
CA GLY A 21 -20.17 -5.50 -25.52
C GLY A 21 -19.03 -6.40 -24.99
N LEU A 22 -18.22 -5.92 -24.05
CA LEU A 22 -17.16 -6.72 -23.42
C LEU A 22 -17.74 -7.51 -22.25
N HIS A 23 -17.86 -8.83 -22.45
CA HIS A 23 -18.29 -9.72 -21.38
C HIS A 23 -17.09 -10.15 -20.52
N VAL A 24 -17.12 -9.81 -19.22
CA VAL A 24 -16.20 -10.34 -18.22
C VAL A 24 -16.88 -11.49 -17.49
N GLN A 25 -16.26 -12.67 -17.47
CA GLN A 25 -16.84 -13.82 -16.78
C GLN A 25 -16.91 -13.56 -15.28
N ARG A 26 -18.04 -13.93 -14.66
CA ARG A 26 -18.24 -13.83 -13.21
C ARG A 26 -17.15 -14.55 -12.42
N GLY A 27 -16.68 -15.70 -12.92
CA GLY A 27 -15.60 -16.46 -12.29
C GLY A 27 -14.28 -15.66 -12.19
N ASP A 28 -13.95 -14.87 -13.21
CA ASP A 28 -12.73 -14.06 -13.22
C ASP A 28 -12.85 -12.85 -12.29
N MET A 29 -14.02 -12.22 -12.23
CA MET A 29 -14.30 -11.17 -11.24
C MET A 29 -14.20 -11.72 -9.81
N ASN A 30 -14.76 -12.91 -9.55
CA ASN A 30 -14.69 -13.52 -8.23
C ASN A 30 -13.25 -13.85 -7.84
N LYS A 31 -12.42 -14.36 -8.77
CA LYS A 31 -10.98 -14.57 -8.52
C LYS A 31 -10.25 -13.27 -8.21
N LEU A 32 -10.59 -12.18 -8.91
CA LEU A 32 -10.00 -10.87 -8.69
C LEU A 32 -10.33 -10.30 -7.30
N ILE A 33 -11.61 -10.42 -6.89
CA ILE A 33 -12.07 -10.01 -5.56
C ILE A 33 -11.41 -10.87 -4.49
N MET A 34 -11.39 -12.20 -4.67
CA MET A 34 -10.75 -13.12 -3.73
C MET A 34 -9.26 -12.81 -3.57
N ASN A 35 -8.55 -12.56 -4.68
CA ASN A 35 -7.15 -12.13 -4.63
C ASN A 35 -6.99 -10.85 -3.81
N TYR A 36 -7.83 -9.83 -4.02
CA TYR A 36 -7.77 -8.61 -3.24
C TYR A 36 -8.00 -8.86 -1.74
N LEU A 37 -9.05 -9.59 -1.37
CA LEU A 37 -9.38 -9.86 0.04
C LEU A 37 -8.26 -10.61 0.76
N VAL A 38 -7.63 -11.58 0.09
CA VAL A 38 -6.55 -12.37 0.69
C VAL A 38 -5.22 -11.59 0.73
N THR A 39 -4.87 -10.89 -0.36
CA THR A 39 -3.65 -10.08 -0.41
C THR A 39 -3.68 -8.97 0.64
N GLU A 40 -4.82 -8.27 0.80
CA GLU A 40 -4.99 -7.25 1.83
C GLU A 40 -5.22 -7.81 3.24
N GLY A 41 -5.47 -9.12 3.40
CA GLY A 41 -5.69 -9.73 4.72
C GLY A 41 -7.07 -9.44 5.33
N PHE A 42 -8.12 -9.36 4.51
CA PHE A 42 -9.52 -9.29 4.95
C PHE A 42 -10.12 -10.69 5.14
N LYS A 43 -9.69 -11.40 6.19
CA LYS A 43 -10.05 -12.81 6.44
C LYS A 43 -11.55 -13.08 6.46
N GLU A 44 -12.30 -12.39 7.32
CA GLU A 44 -13.74 -12.64 7.45
C GLU A 44 -14.50 -12.41 6.14
N ALA A 45 -14.09 -11.39 5.39
CA ALA A 45 -14.66 -11.11 4.08
C ALA A 45 -14.28 -12.20 3.07
N ALA A 46 -13.03 -12.65 3.06
CA ALA A 46 -12.57 -13.74 2.19
C ALA A 46 -13.31 -15.06 2.48
N GLU A 47 -13.51 -15.41 3.75
CA GLU A 47 -14.23 -16.63 4.17
C GLU A 47 -15.70 -16.59 3.75
N LYS A 48 -16.40 -15.49 4.02
CA LYS A 48 -17.79 -15.31 3.57
C LYS A 48 -17.89 -15.31 2.05
N PHE A 49 -16.97 -14.62 1.38
CA PHE A 49 -16.94 -14.58 -0.09
C PHE A 49 -16.65 -15.96 -0.69
N GLN A 50 -15.80 -16.79 -0.08
CA GLN A 50 -15.55 -18.17 -0.49
C GLN A 50 -16.83 -19.01 -0.41
N GLN A 51 -17.59 -18.90 0.68
CA GLN A 51 -18.85 -19.63 0.86
C GLN A 51 -19.90 -19.26 -0.20
N GLU A 52 -19.99 -17.97 -0.56
CA GLU A 52 -20.97 -17.49 -1.53
C GLU A 52 -20.54 -17.72 -3.00
N SER A 53 -19.25 -17.53 -3.30
CA SER A 53 -18.74 -17.57 -4.67
C SER A 53 -18.22 -18.94 -5.11
N GLY A 54 -17.94 -19.84 -4.15
CA GLY A 54 -17.32 -21.14 -4.40
C GLY A 54 -15.84 -21.06 -4.82
N VAL A 55 -15.24 -19.85 -4.87
CA VAL A 55 -13.84 -19.68 -5.25
C VAL A 55 -12.95 -19.99 -4.05
N SER A 56 -12.18 -21.07 -4.13
CA SER A 56 -11.13 -21.36 -3.15
C SER A 56 -9.88 -20.52 -3.40
N HIS A 57 -9.12 -20.27 -2.34
CA HIS A 57 -7.78 -19.69 -2.42
C HIS A 57 -6.74 -20.73 -1.95
N SER A 58 -5.52 -20.62 -2.47
CA SER A 58 -4.41 -21.54 -2.17
C SER A 58 -3.59 -21.17 -0.93
N MET A 59 -3.84 -20.01 -0.31
CA MET A 59 -3.12 -19.60 0.91
C MET A 59 -3.66 -20.32 2.14
N ASP A 60 -2.74 -20.68 3.04
CA ASP A 60 -3.06 -21.16 4.37
C ASP A 60 -3.70 -20.03 5.19
N LEU A 61 -4.88 -20.30 5.77
CA LEU A 61 -5.59 -19.33 6.61
C LEU A 61 -4.78 -18.94 7.86
N ASN A 62 -3.83 -19.78 8.30
CA ASN A 62 -2.94 -19.45 9.42
C ASN A 62 -1.91 -18.37 9.06
N SER A 63 -1.41 -18.33 7.81
CA SER A 63 -0.50 -17.25 7.39
C SER A 63 -1.23 -15.90 7.35
N MET A 64 -2.53 -15.92 7.01
CA MET A 64 -3.38 -14.73 7.09
C MET A 64 -3.55 -14.22 8.52
N ASP A 65 -3.73 -15.09 9.52
CA ASP A 65 -3.90 -14.67 10.92
C ASP A 65 -2.67 -13.93 11.44
N ASN A 66 -1.48 -14.40 11.09
CA ASN A 66 -0.22 -13.75 11.45
C ASN A 66 -0.10 -12.37 10.80
N ARG A 67 -0.40 -12.26 9.50
CA ARG A 67 -0.37 -10.97 8.78
C ARG A 67 -1.39 -9.96 9.34
N ILE A 68 -2.58 -10.43 9.72
CA ILE A 68 -3.61 -9.60 10.35
C ILE A 68 -3.12 -9.06 11.69
N ARG A 69 -2.55 -9.92 12.54
CA ARG A 69 -2.01 -9.49 13.84
C ARG A 69 -0.92 -8.43 13.70
N ILE A 70 0.01 -8.62 12.76
CA ILE A 70 1.07 -7.66 12.47
C ILE A 70 0.48 -6.31 12.02
N ARG A 71 -0.48 -6.34 11.08
CA ARG A 71 -1.15 -5.12 10.61
C ARG A 71 -1.88 -4.40 11.73
N ASP A 72 -2.62 -5.14 12.56
CA ASP A 72 -3.40 -4.57 13.67
C ASP A 72 -2.48 -4.00 14.76
N ALA A 73 -1.32 -4.60 14.99
CA ALA A 73 -0.28 -4.05 15.85
C ALA A 73 0.25 -2.72 15.31
N ILE A 74 0.58 -2.63 14.01
CA ILE A 74 1.04 -1.39 13.38
C ILE A 74 -0.03 -0.31 13.44
N GLN A 75 -1.25 -0.62 13.00
CA GLN A 75 -2.36 0.34 12.95
C GLN A 75 -2.76 0.83 14.35
N GLY A 76 -2.58 -0.02 15.38
CA GLY A 76 -2.78 0.31 16.78
C GLY A 76 -1.58 0.98 17.47
N GLY A 77 -0.48 1.27 16.76
CA GLY A 77 0.72 1.91 17.32
C GLY A 77 1.61 0.99 18.18
N ARG A 78 1.36 -0.32 18.20
CA ARG A 78 2.16 -1.32 18.92
C ARG A 78 3.30 -1.81 18.02
N ILE A 79 4.21 -0.91 17.68
CA ILE A 79 5.23 -1.17 16.65
C ILE A 79 6.24 -2.22 17.10
N GLN A 80 6.61 -2.25 18.39
CA GLN A 80 7.54 -3.25 18.95
C GLN A 80 6.96 -4.66 18.83
N GLU A 81 5.66 -4.80 19.13
CA GLU A 81 4.93 -6.06 18.99
C GLU A 81 4.96 -6.52 17.53
N ALA A 82 4.67 -5.62 16.58
CA ALA A 82 4.74 -5.92 15.16
C ALA A 82 6.14 -6.37 14.73
N THR A 83 7.19 -5.66 15.12
CA THR A 83 8.59 -5.99 14.80
C THR A 83 9.00 -7.34 15.38
N LEU A 84 8.62 -7.64 16.63
CA LEU A 84 8.89 -8.94 17.26
C LEU A 84 8.17 -10.08 16.54
N LEU A 85 6.89 -9.91 16.20
CA LEU A 85 6.13 -10.90 15.46
C LEU A 85 6.73 -11.17 14.08
N VAL A 86 7.18 -10.12 13.37
CA VAL A 86 7.86 -10.25 12.09
C VAL A 86 9.14 -11.06 12.24
N ASN A 87 10.01 -10.71 13.18
CA ASN A 87 11.28 -11.42 13.38
C ASN A 87 11.08 -12.88 13.85
N GLN A 88 9.98 -13.19 14.54
CA GLN A 88 9.63 -14.56 14.92
C GLN A 88 9.18 -15.41 13.71
N LEU A 89 8.46 -14.80 12.77
CA LEU A 89 7.92 -15.50 11.61
C LEU A 89 8.91 -15.55 10.44
N HIS A 90 9.64 -14.45 10.22
CA HIS A 90 10.54 -14.22 9.11
C HIS A 90 11.84 -13.53 9.60
N PRO A 91 12.76 -14.28 10.24
CA PRO A 91 13.92 -13.69 10.92
C PRO A 91 14.82 -12.82 10.06
N GLU A 92 14.95 -13.14 8.77
CA GLU A 92 15.83 -12.45 7.83
C GLU A 92 15.12 -11.32 7.05
N LEU A 93 13.80 -11.11 7.24
CA LEU A 93 13.04 -10.15 6.44
C LEU A 93 13.56 -8.72 6.63
N LEU A 94 13.70 -8.30 7.88
CA LEU A 94 14.08 -6.91 8.21
C LEU A 94 15.58 -6.64 7.97
N ASP A 95 16.41 -7.68 8.00
CA ASP A 95 17.83 -7.59 7.64
C ASP A 95 18.02 -7.34 6.14
N ASN A 96 17.18 -7.97 5.32
CA ASN A 96 17.17 -7.83 3.86
C ASN A 96 16.47 -6.54 3.41
N GLU A 97 15.37 -6.15 4.06
CA GLU A 97 14.57 -4.96 3.74
C GLU A 97 14.89 -3.80 4.70
N ARG A 98 16.11 -3.25 4.61
CA ARG A 98 16.61 -2.22 5.54
C ARG A 98 15.75 -0.95 5.60
N TYR A 99 15.15 -0.54 4.48
CA TYR A 99 14.24 0.61 4.44
C TYR A 99 12.93 0.34 5.18
N LEU A 100 12.41 -0.88 5.08
CA LEU A 100 11.21 -1.29 5.81
C LEU A 100 11.48 -1.34 7.31
N TYR A 101 12.64 -1.86 7.71
CA TYR A 101 13.08 -1.79 9.11
C TYR A 101 13.16 -0.35 9.61
N PHE A 102 13.77 0.55 8.83
CA PHE A 102 13.81 1.97 9.15
C PHE A 102 12.40 2.57 9.32
N HIS A 103 11.46 2.31 8.41
CA HIS A 103 10.08 2.80 8.52
C HIS A 103 9.36 2.29 9.78
N LEU A 104 9.61 1.03 10.19
CA LEU A 104 9.10 0.53 11.47
C LEU A 104 9.73 1.28 12.66
N GLN A 105 11.04 1.51 12.66
CA GLN A 105 11.68 2.28 13.74
C GLN A 105 11.23 3.75 13.77
N GLN A 106 11.01 4.36 12.60
CA GLN A 106 10.44 5.71 12.48
C GLN A 106 9.03 5.77 13.08
N LEU A 107 8.17 4.78 12.80
CA LEU A 107 6.85 4.69 13.43
C LEU A 107 6.96 4.55 14.94
N HIS A 108 7.88 3.74 15.46
CA HIS A 108 8.09 3.65 16.90
C HIS A 108 8.45 4.99 17.51
N LEU A 109 9.43 5.69 16.92
CA LEU A 109 9.86 7.01 17.36
C LEU A 109 8.68 7.99 17.38
N ILE A 110 7.83 7.97 16.34
CA ILE A 110 6.61 8.76 16.29
C ILE A 110 5.66 8.43 17.45
N GLU A 111 5.47 7.15 17.80
CA GLU A 111 4.62 6.77 18.94
C GLU A 111 5.22 7.21 20.28
N LEU A 112 6.56 7.22 20.45
CA LEU A 112 7.22 7.78 21.64
C LEU A 112 6.97 9.30 21.75
N ILE A 113 7.08 10.02 20.63
CA ILE A 113 6.80 11.46 20.55
C ILE A 113 5.33 11.73 20.89
N ARG A 114 4.39 10.96 20.35
CA ARG A 114 2.95 11.09 20.66
C ARG A 114 2.63 10.80 22.12
N ALA A 115 3.38 9.90 22.76
CA ALA A 115 3.25 9.60 24.18
C ALA A 115 3.92 10.65 25.09
N GLY A 116 4.57 11.69 24.53
CA GLY A 116 5.29 12.71 25.29
C GLY A 116 6.60 12.21 25.93
N LYS A 117 7.09 11.04 25.51
CA LYS A 117 8.29 10.40 26.07
C LYS A 117 9.55 10.91 25.37
N VAL A 118 9.86 12.20 25.54
CA VAL A 118 10.93 12.90 24.82
C VAL A 118 12.31 12.28 25.06
N GLU A 119 12.64 11.94 26.31
CA GLU A 119 13.92 11.33 26.65
C GLU A 119 14.10 9.95 25.99
N GLU A 120 13.06 9.11 26.05
CA GLU A 120 13.06 7.79 25.40
C GLU A 120 13.19 7.93 23.87
N ALA A 121 12.48 8.90 23.27
CA ALA A 121 12.55 9.18 21.84
C ALA A 121 13.96 9.61 21.40
N LEU A 122 14.60 10.50 22.16
CA LEU A 122 15.96 10.97 21.89
C LEU A 122 16.99 9.84 22.01
N GLN A 123 16.91 9.06 23.10
CA GLN A 123 17.80 7.92 23.31
C GLN A 123 17.64 6.89 22.19
N PHE A 124 16.39 6.56 21.83
CA PHE A 124 16.09 5.63 20.76
C PHE A 124 16.64 6.10 19.40
N ALA A 125 16.46 7.38 19.06
CA ALA A 125 16.98 7.93 17.81
C ALA A 125 18.51 7.88 17.75
N GLN A 126 19.20 8.16 18.86
CA GLN A 126 20.65 8.07 18.96
C GLN A 126 21.17 6.64 18.83
N ASP A 127 20.52 5.68 19.49
CA ASP A 127 20.99 4.30 19.55
C ASP A 127 20.68 3.49 18.28
N GLN A 128 19.53 3.75 17.63
CA GLN A 128 19.02 2.87 16.58
C GLN A 128 18.98 3.50 15.18
N LEU A 129 19.00 4.83 15.07
CA LEU A 129 18.76 5.53 13.81
C LEU A 129 19.93 6.40 13.34
N SER A 130 20.93 6.65 14.20
CA SER A 130 22.08 7.50 13.90
C SER A 130 22.93 6.95 12.75
N GLU A 131 23.38 5.69 12.83
CA GLU A 131 24.23 5.07 11.81
C GLU A 131 23.52 4.96 10.45
N VAL A 132 22.21 4.70 10.45
CA VAL A 132 21.42 4.57 9.21
C VAL A 132 21.29 5.93 8.51
N GLY A 133 21.03 7.00 9.27
CA GLY A 133 20.94 8.37 8.75
C GLY A 133 22.27 8.87 8.17
N GLU A 134 23.42 8.46 8.70
CA GLU A 134 24.72 8.84 8.13
C GLU A 134 25.00 8.19 6.77
N SER A 135 24.45 6.99 6.55
CA SER A 135 24.69 6.21 5.33
C SER A 135 23.79 6.57 4.15
N ASP A 136 22.60 7.13 4.41
CA ASP A 136 21.61 7.47 3.38
C ASP A 136 20.99 8.87 3.61
N PRO A 137 21.25 9.83 2.70
CA PRO A 137 20.68 11.18 2.77
C PRO A 137 19.14 11.24 2.79
N ALA A 138 18.46 10.29 2.14
CA ALA A 138 17.00 10.26 2.12
C ALA A 138 16.43 9.86 3.49
N VAL A 139 17.08 8.87 4.13
CA VAL A 139 16.75 8.44 5.50
C VAL A 139 17.01 9.56 6.49
N LEU A 140 18.14 10.27 6.35
CA LEU A 140 18.45 11.42 7.19
C LEU A 140 17.37 12.49 7.14
N THR A 141 16.90 12.83 5.93
CA THR A 141 15.85 13.83 5.74
C THR A 141 14.55 13.42 6.45
N GLU A 142 14.16 12.15 6.35
CA GLU A 142 12.96 11.63 7.04
C GLU A 142 13.14 11.58 8.57
N LEU A 143 14.34 11.27 9.05
CA LEU A 143 14.68 11.32 10.48
C LEU A 143 14.62 12.75 11.02
N GLU A 144 15.20 13.73 10.32
CA GLU A 144 15.16 15.15 10.69
C GLU A 144 13.72 15.66 10.78
N ARG A 145 12.86 15.32 9.81
CA ARG A 145 11.43 15.66 9.85
C ARG A 145 10.74 15.05 11.07
N THR A 146 11.07 13.82 11.41
CA THR A 146 10.50 13.13 12.58
C THR A 146 10.97 13.78 13.89
N MET A 147 12.26 14.11 13.99
CA MET A 147 12.85 14.77 15.15
C MET A 147 12.35 16.21 15.32
N ALA A 148 12.05 16.91 14.22
CA ALA A 148 11.47 18.24 14.27
C ALA A 148 10.14 18.29 15.02
N LEU A 149 9.39 17.17 15.09
CA LEU A 149 8.17 17.07 15.89
C LEU A 149 8.40 17.34 17.38
N LEU A 150 9.61 17.03 17.91
CA LEU A 150 9.98 17.29 19.30
C LEU A 150 10.16 18.78 19.61
N ALA A 151 10.37 19.62 18.59
CA ALA A 151 10.54 21.06 18.76
C ALA A 151 9.19 21.79 18.98
N PHE A 152 8.06 21.11 18.82
CA PHE A 152 6.73 21.68 18.97
C PHE A 152 6.07 21.13 20.24
N GLU A 153 5.48 22.02 21.06
CA GLU A 153 4.70 21.63 22.23
C GLU A 153 3.50 20.75 21.86
N GLU A 154 2.89 21.02 20.71
CA GLU A 154 1.82 20.21 20.11
C GLU A 154 2.27 19.68 18.74
N PRO A 155 2.74 18.42 18.65
CA PRO A 155 3.22 17.83 17.40
C PRO A 155 2.20 17.86 16.24
N ASN A 156 0.91 17.86 16.56
CA ASN A 156 -0.19 17.90 15.58
C ASN A 156 -0.32 19.22 14.82
N ILE A 157 0.22 20.32 15.36
CA ILE A 157 0.20 21.64 14.73
C ILE A 157 1.45 21.84 13.86
N SER A 158 2.41 20.93 13.95
CA SER A 158 3.65 21.04 13.19
C SER A 158 3.42 20.93 11.67
N PRO A 159 4.34 21.49 10.87
CA PRO A 159 4.39 21.27 9.42
C PRO A 159 4.54 19.80 9.02
N PHE A 160 4.93 18.93 9.96
CA PHE A 160 5.17 17.49 9.77
C PHE A 160 4.09 16.62 10.42
N SER A 161 2.93 17.21 10.73
CA SER A 161 1.77 16.49 11.26
C SER A 161 1.26 15.38 10.33
N ASP A 162 1.65 15.38 9.06
CA ASP A 162 1.40 14.29 8.12
C ASP A 162 1.97 12.94 8.60
N LEU A 163 3.11 12.95 9.29
CA LEU A 163 3.73 11.77 9.92
C LEU A 163 2.88 11.23 11.08
N LEU A 164 2.02 12.07 11.68
CA LEU A 164 1.15 11.70 12.78
C LEU A 164 -0.17 11.05 12.32
N ASN A 165 -0.46 11.09 11.02
CA ASN A 165 -1.72 10.61 10.48
C ASN A 165 -1.80 9.09 10.38
N GLN A 166 -3.02 8.55 10.46
CA GLN A 166 -3.30 7.13 10.27
C GLN A 166 -2.83 6.61 8.91
N THR A 167 -2.86 7.47 7.88
CA THR A 167 -2.41 7.15 6.52
C THR A 167 -0.95 6.72 6.47
N HIS A 168 -0.08 7.32 7.31
CA HIS A 168 1.33 6.93 7.37
C HIS A 168 1.49 5.51 7.93
N ARG A 169 0.77 5.18 9.02
CA ARG A 169 0.72 3.80 9.56
C ARG A 169 0.18 2.79 8.57
N GLN A 170 -0.87 3.15 7.83
CA GLN A 170 -1.44 2.29 6.79
C GLN A 170 -0.42 2.01 5.68
N LYS A 171 0.34 3.01 5.24
CA LYS A 171 1.38 2.85 4.23
C LYS A 171 2.44 1.83 4.65
N VAL A 172 3.02 1.99 5.83
CA VAL A 172 4.06 1.07 6.34
C VAL A 172 3.49 -0.34 6.58
N ALA A 173 2.26 -0.45 7.08
CA ALA A 173 1.60 -1.74 7.23
C ALA A 173 1.41 -2.46 5.88
N SER A 174 1.06 -1.72 4.82
CA SER A 174 0.95 -2.28 3.46
C SER A 174 2.30 -2.68 2.88
N GLU A 175 3.36 -1.90 3.10
CA GLU A 175 4.73 -2.23 2.70
C GLU A 175 5.23 -3.51 3.38
N LEU A 176 4.99 -3.64 4.68
CA LEU A 176 5.35 -4.84 5.42
C LEU A 176 4.54 -6.07 4.97
N ASN A 177 3.24 -5.92 4.77
CA ASN A 177 2.40 -7.00 4.25
C ASN A 177 2.87 -7.47 2.87
N ALA A 178 3.23 -6.53 1.99
CA ALA A 178 3.81 -6.82 0.69
C ALA A 178 5.12 -7.61 0.82
N ALA A 179 6.01 -7.22 1.72
CA ALA A 179 7.29 -7.90 1.91
C ALA A 179 7.12 -9.32 2.47
N ILE A 180 6.20 -9.52 3.43
CA ILE A 180 5.86 -10.85 3.96
C ILE A 180 5.29 -11.75 2.86
N LEU A 181 4.34 -11.25 2.05
CA LEU A 181 3.74 -12.01 0.95
C LEU A 181 4.77 -12.43 -0.10
N ASN A 182 5.77 -11.60 -0.37
CA ASN A 182 6.83 -11.90 -1.31
C ASN A 182 7.65 -13.12 -0.86
N ILE A 183 7.97 -13.19 0.44
CA ILE A 183 8.71 -14.32 1.05
C ILE A 183 7.85 -15.58 1.10
N GLU A 184 6.60 -15.47 1.55
CA GLU A 184 5.75 -16.65 1.82
C GLU A 184 5.27 -17.35 0.55
N HIS A 185 5.01 -16.59 -0.52
CA HIS A 185 4.20 -17.12 -1.63
C HIS A 185 4.76 -16.85 -3.03
N GLN A 186 5.80 -16.02 -3.18
CA GLN A 186 6.31 -15.57 -4.50
C GLN A 186 5.19 -15.02 -5.42
N GLU A 187 4.05 -14.67 -4.84
CA GLU A 187 2.89 -14.10 -5.52
C GLU A 187 3.04 -12.57 -5.57
N PRO A 188 2.37 -11.89 -6.52
CA PRO A 188 2.41 -10.44 -6.60
C PRO A 188 1.98 -9.80 -5.28
N THR A 189 2.86 -8.99 -4.71
CA THR A 189 2.67 -8.27 -3.44
C THR A 189 1.55 -7.22 -3.47
N THR A 190 1.08 -6.89 -4.67
CA THR A 190 -0.02 -5.95 -4.91
C THR A 190 -1.23 -6.70 -5.45
N PRO A 191 -2.44 -6.39 -4.95
CA PRO A 191 -3.65 -6.99 -5.50
C PRO A 191 -3.74 -6.73 -7.01
N ARG A 192 -4.14 -7.74 -7.78
CA ARG A 192 -4.29 -7.62 -9.23
C ARG A 192 -5.24 -6.48 -9.62
N LEU A 193 -6.22 -6.20 -8.77
CA LEU A 193 -7.14 -5.07 -8.94
C LEU A 193 -6.41 -3.72 -8.97
N TYR A 194 -5.39 -3.52 -8.12
CA TYR A 194 -4.60 -2.30 -8.12
C TYR A 194 -3.80 -2.13 -9.41
N ASN A 195 -3.27 -3.23 -9.95
CA ASN A 195 -2.57 -3.22 -11.23
C ASN A 195 -3.49 -2.87 -12.39
N LEU A 196 -4.75 -3.32 -12.36
CA LEU A 196 -5.76 -2.89 -13.34
C LEU A 196 -6.06 -1.40 -13.24
N MET A 197 -6.18 -0.85 -12.03
CA MET A 197 -6.37 0.60 -11.83
C MET A 197 -5.21 1.41 -12.40
N LYS A 198 -3.97 0.98 -12.13
CA LYS A 198 -2.76 1.60 -12.71
C LYS A 198 -2.73 1.49 -14.23
N LEU A 199 -3.12 0.33 -14.78
CA LEU A 199 -3.17 0.10 -16.22
C LEU A 199 -4.17 1.03 -16.92
N ILE A 200 -5.33 1.27 -16.31
CA ILE A 200 -6.31 2.25 -16.81
C ILE A 200 -5.66 3.63 -16.89
N LEU A 201 -5.06 4.12 -15.80
CA LEU A 201 -4.41 5.43 -15.76
C LEU A 201 -3.29 5.54 -16.80
N TRP A 202 -2.46 4.50 -16.91
CA TRP A 202 -1.39 4.42 -17.90
C TRP A 202 -1.91 4.46 -19.33
N ALA A 203 -2.95 3.67 -19.66
CA ALA A 203 -3.53 3.61 -20.99
C ALA A 203 -4.12 4.98 -21.41
N GLN A 204 -4.81 5.66 -20.49
CA GLN A 204 -5.30 7.02 -20.75
C GLN A 204 -4.17 8.01 -20.99
N ASN A 205 -3.06 7.90 -20.25
CA ASN A 205 -1.88 8.75 -20.45
C ASN A 205 -1.21 8.48 -21.80
N GLU A 206 -1.09 7.23 -22.24
CA GLU A 206 -0.57 6.89 -23.57
C GLU A 206 -1.46 7.43 -24.70
N LEU A 207 -2.78 7.27 -24.59
CA LEU A 207 -3.72 7.85 -25.57
C LEU A 207 -3.61 9.37 -25.63
N LYS A 208 -3.45 10.03 -24.47
CA LYS A 208 -3.20 11.48 -24.39
C LYS A 208 -1.87 11.87 -25.05
N ARG A 209 -0.80 11.09 -24.84
CA ARG A 209 0.52 11.34 -25.44
C ARG A 209 0.50 11.25 -26.96
N LYS A 210 -0.36 10.39 -27.51
CA LYS A 210 -0.57 10.21 -28.95
C LYS A 210 -1.63 11.14 -29.56
N ASP A 211 -2.09 12.14 -28.80
CA ASP A 211 -3.14 13.11 -29.19
C ASP A 211 -4.44 12.46 -29.70
N VAL A 212 -4.77 11.26 -29.19
CA VAL A 212 -6.02 10.59 -29.51
C VAL A 212 -7.15 11.22 -28.71
N LYS A 213 -8.29 11.48 -29.37
CA LYS A 213 -9.52 11.93 -28.71
C LYS A 213 -10.31 10.72 -28.23
N PHE A 214 -10.52 10.62 -26.92
CA PHE A 214 -11.25 9.52 -26.29
C PHE A 214 -11.98 10.01 -25.03
N PRO A 215 -13.10 9.38 -24.63
CA PRO A 215 -13.75 9.63 -23.35
C PRO A 215 -12.85 9.24 -22.18
N ARG A 216 -12.69 10.11 -21.19
CA ARG A 216 -11.76 9.93 -20.06
C ARG A 216 -12.50 9.53 -18.81
N MET A 217 -12.06 8.43 -18.19
CA MET A 217 -12.41 8.08 -16.83
C MET A 217 -11.71 9.05 -15.87
N THR A 218 -12.52 9.81 -15.14
CA THR A 218 -12.08 10.84 -14.17
C THR A 218 -12.16 10.36 -12.73
N ASP A 219 -13.09 9.45 -12.44
CA ASP A 219 -13.26 8.84 -11.14
C ASP A 219 -13.26 7.32 -11.30
N LEU A 220 -12.26 6.66 -10.69
CA LEU A 220 -12.12 5.21 -10.71
C LEU A 220 -13.11 4.51 -9.77
N GLY A 221 -13.54 5.18 -8.70
CA GLY A 221 -14.47 4.62 -7.71
C GLY A 221 -15.90 4.59 -8.21
N THR A 222 -16.32 5.62 -8.95
CA THR A 222 -17.67 5.69 -9.55
C THR A 222 -17.69 5.31 -11.03
N ALA A 223 -16.52 4.99 -11.61
CA ALA A 223 -16.33 4.74 -13.04
C ALA A 223 -16.87 5.88 -13.94
N THR A 224 -16.78 7.14 -13.50
CA THR A 224 -17.30 8.30 -14.23
C THR A 224 -16.43 8.62 -15.45
N ILE A 225 -17.04 8.61 -16.64
CA ILE A 225 -16.39 8.94 -17.91
C ILE A 225 -16.95 10.25 -18.47
N ILE A 226 -16.07 11.18 -18.84
CA ILE A 226 -16.38 12.46 -19.49
C ILE A 226 -15.87 12.52 -20.94
#